data_AF-A0A3D5E4X5-F1
#
_entry.id   AF-A0A3D5E4X5-F1
#
_cell.length_a   1.000
_cell.length_b   1.000
_cell.length_c   1.000
_cell.angle_alpha   90.00
_cell.angle_beta   90.00
_cell.angle_gamma   90.00
#
_symmetry.space_group_name_H-M   'P 1'
#
loop_
_entity.id
_entity.type
_entity.pdbx_description
1 polymer ?
#
loop_
_entity_poly.entity_id
_entity_poly.type
_entity_poly.pdbx_seq_one_letter_code
_entity_poly.pdbx_strand_id
1 'polypeptide(L)'
;MTVSVPLNISEWDDFVASFEQRHPENSFSTHNAHILQTSAWANLKCEFGWSATRVVARLQGKAVAGAQMLFRPLPLGLGTIAYVPKGPLVNWSDSAQSSYLLSLCDEIARANRAWFMII
;
A
#
# COMPACT_ATOMS: atom_id res chain seq x y z
N MET A 1 16.25 4.27 -5.50
CA MET A 1 14.78 4.26 -5.66
C MET A 1 14.33 5.70 -5.59
N THR A 2 13.44 6.15 -6.47
CA THR A 2 13.07 7.58 -6.60
C THR A 2 11.57 7.73 -6.34
N VAL A 3 11.17 8.77 -5.60
CA VAL A 3 9.76 9.12 -5.40
C VAL A 3 9.24 9.75 -6.68
N SER A 4 8.39 9.04 -7.41
CA SER A 4 7.78 9.48 -8.68
C SER A 4 6.32 9.90 -8.48
N VAL A 5 5.76 10.59 -9.47
CA VAL A 5 4.33 10.88 -9.63
C VAL A 5 3.44 9.71 -9.13
N PRO A 6 2.40 9.97 -8.32
CA PRO A 6 1.46 8.95 -7.87
C PRO A 6 0.89 8.18 -9.08
N LEU A 7 0.80 6.85 -8.99
CA LEU A 7 0.07 6.07 -10.00
C LEU A 7 -1.35 6.61 -10.07
N ASN A 8 -1.86 6.82 -11.29
CA ASN A 8 -3.28 7.06 -11.45
C ASN A 8 -4.08 5.79 -11.08
N ILE A 9 -5.41 5.91 -10.99
CA ILE A 9 -6.27 4.81 -10.52
C ILE A 9 -6.09 3.55 -11.38
N SER A 10 -6.06 3.69 -12.71
CA SER A 10 -5.92 2.55 -13.62
C SER A 10 -4.56 1.87 -13.47
N GLU A 11 -3.47 2.66 -13.45
CA GLU A 11 -2.12 2.09 -13.33
C GLU A 11 -1.91 1.38 -11.98
N TRP A 12 -2.59 1.83 -10.92
CA TRP A 12 -2.59 1.14 -9.64
C TRP A 12 -3.33 -0.19 -9.70
N ASP A 13 -4.54 -0.21 -10.27
CA ASP A 13 -5.31 -1.45 -10.36
C ASP A 13 -4.65 -2.47 -11.31
N ASP A 14 -4.00 -2.01 -12.38
CA ASP A 14 -3.18 -2.85 -13.25
C ASP A 14 -2.00 -3.45 -12.47
N PHE A 15 -1.34 -2.66 -11.61
CA PHE A 15 -0.29 -3.16 -10.72
C PHE A 15 -0.83 -4.19 -9.72
N VAL A 16 -1.97 -3.93 -9.08
CA VAL A 16 -2.60 -4.86 -8.13
C VAL A 16 -2.99 -6.16 -8.83
N ALA A 17 -3.59 -6.08 -10.02
CA ALA A 17 -4.03 -7.25 -10.79
C ALA A 17 -2.86 -8.12 -11.29
N SER A 18 -1.72 -7.50 -11.60
CA SER A 18 -0.50 -8.19 -12.04
C SER A 18 0.45 -8.59 -10.91
N PHE A 19 0.13 -8.23 -9.66
CA PHE A 19 0.99 -8.55 -8.52
C PHE A 19 0.88 -10.02 -8.11
N GLU A 20 2.02 -10.69 -8.07
CA GLU A 20 2.16 -12.08 -7.65
C GLU A 20 3.08 -12.19 -6.43
N GLN A 21 2.52 -12.66 -5.31
CA GLN A 21 3.28 -13.00 -4.12
C GLN A 21 4.02 -14.33 -4.36
N ARG A 22 5.36 -14.32 -4.34
CA ARG A 22 6.15 -15.57 -4.31
C ARG A 22 6.27 -16.08 -2.88
N HIS A 23 5.95 -17.35 -2.69
CA HIS A 23 6.22 -18.08 -1.46
C HIS A 23 7.56 -18.81 -1.56
N PRO A 24 8.53 -18.55 -0.65
CA PRO A 24 9.83 -19.21 -0.70
C PRO A 24 9.75 -20.74 -0.51
N GLU A 25 8.72 -21.24 0.17
CA GLU A 25 8.53 -22.66 0.47
C GLU A 25 7.93 -23.48 -0.69
N ASN A 26 7.13 -22.85 -1.57
CA ASN A 26 6.37 -23.56 -2.60
C ASN A 26 6.45 -22.81 -3.94
N SER A 27 7.37 -23.20 -4.83
CA SER A 27 7.56 -22.58 -6.16
C SER A 27 6.34 -22.65 -7.10
N PHE A 28 5.26 -23.33 -6.68
CA PHE A 28 4.03 -23.55 -7.46
C PHE A 28 2.80 -22.79 -6.93
N SER A 29 2.91 -22.04 -5.83
CA SER A 29 1.78 -21.30 -5.24
C SER A 29 2.06 -19.80 -5.23
N THR A 30 1.54 -19.10 -6.22
CA THR A 30 1.45 -17.64 -6.21
C THR A 30 0.11 -17.22 -5.62
N HIS A 31 0.14 -16.27 -4.68
CA HIS A 31 -1.07 -15.60 -4.23
C HIS A 31 -1.16 -14.24 -4.92
N ASN A 32 -2.30 -13.97 -5.55
CA ASN A 32 -2.59 -12.66 -6.13
C ASN A 32 -2.80 -11.63 -5.01
N ALA A 33 -2.65 -10.35 -5.36
CA ALA A 33 -3.00 -9.27 -4.43
C ALA A 33 -4.47 -9.38 -3.96
N HIS A 34 -4.68 -9.04 -2.69
CA HIS A 34 -6.01 -9.07 -2.11
C HIS A 34 -6.86 -7.88 -2.61
N ILE A 35 -8.17 -8.10 -2.82
CA ILE A 35 -9.12 -7.06 -3.26
C ILE A 35 -9.10 -5.77 -2.42
N LEU A 36 -8.65 -5.82 -1.16
CA LEU A 36 -8.60 -4.66 -0.28
C LEU A 36 -7.50 -3.65 -0.67
N GLN A 37 -6.58 -4.07 -1.54
CA GLN A 37 -5.57 -3.19 -2.14
C GLN A 37 -6.07 -2.51 -3.42
N THR A 38 -7.27 -2.82 -3.94
CA THR A 38 -7.81 -2.21 -5.17
C THR A 38 -8.37 -0.80 -4.94
N SER A 39 -8.38 0.03 -5.98
CA SER A 39 -8.96 1.37 -5.93
C SER A 39 -10.47 1.35 -5.59
N ALA A 40 -11.20 0.35 -6.08
CA ALA A 40 -12.62 0.18 -5.80
C ALA A 40 -12.88 0.03 -4.28
N TRP A 41 -12.02 -0.71 -3.58
CA TRP A 41 -12.11 -0.82 -2.12
C TRP A 41 -11.84 0.52 -1.43
N ALA A 42 -10.81 1.27 -1.86
CA ALA A 42 -10.56 2.60 -1.33
C ALA A 42 -11.74 3.55 -1.54
N ASN A 43 -12.32 3.56 -2.74
CA ASN A 43 -13.49 4.39 -3.07
C ASN A 43 -14.66 4.07 -2.13
N LEU A 44 -14.98 2.78 -1.96
CA LEU A 44 -15.99 2.34 -1.00
C LEU A 44 -15.67 2.86 0.41
N LYS A 45 -14.44 2.69 0.90
CA LYS A 45 -14.07 3.13 2.25
C LYS A 45 -14.12 4.66 2.40
N CYS A 46 -13.84 5.42 1.34
CA CYS A 46 -13.92 6.87 1.38
C CYS A 46 -15.35 7.37 1.65
N GLU A 47 -16.37 6.67 1.15
CA GLU A 47 -17.78 6.96 1.46
C GLU A 47 -18.11 6.80 2.97
N PHE A 48 -17.28 6.07 3.71
CA PHE A 48 -17.42 5.86 5.16
C PHE A 48 -16.41 6.67 5.99
N GLY A 49 -15.99 7.83 5.47
CA GLY A 49 -15.16 8.79 6.21
C GLY A 49 -13.69 8.40 6.31
N TRP A 50 -13.21 7.55 5.40
CA TRP A 50 -11.79 7.30 5.23
C TRP A 50 -11.23 8.20 4.12
N SER A 51 -9.91 8.41 4.11
CA SER A 51 -9.18 8.85 2.92
C SER A 51 -8.20 7.76 2.49
N ALA A 52 -7.77 7.79 1.24
CA ALA A 52 -6.83 6.81 0.71
C ALA A 52 -5.57 7.51 0.17
N THR A 53 -4.41 6.91 0.40
CA THR A 53 -3.14 7.30 -0.22
C THR A 53 -2.41 6.05 -0.67
N ARG A 54 -1.86 6.09 -1.87
CA ARG A 54 -1.08 4.99 -2.43
C ARG A 54 0.40 5.32 -2.33
N VAL A 55 1.17 4.35 -1.87
CA VAL A 55 2.61 4.41 -1.80
C VAL A 55 3.17 3.41 -2.81
N VAL A 56 4.14 3.82 -3.62
CA VAL A 56 4.67 3.01 -4.71
C VAL A 56 6.18 3.11 -4.73
N ALA A 57 6.86 1.97 -4.63
CA ALA A 57 8.28 1.87 -4.89
C ALA A 57 8.50 1.55 -6.37
N ARG A 58 9.38 2.30 -7.03
CA ARG A 58 9.75 2.08 -8.43
C ARG A 58 11.20 1.67 -8.61
N LEU A 59 11.43 0.75 -9.54
CA LEU A 59 12.74 0.40 -10.07
C LEU A 59 12.72 0.60 -11.58
N GLN A 60 13.63 1.45 -12.09
CA GLN A 60 13.70 1.79 -13.53
C GLN A 60 12.34 2.23 -14.11
N GLY A 61 11.59 3.05 -13.37
CA GLY A 61 10.28 3.56 -13.78
C GLY A 61 9.09 2.60 -13.61
N LYS A 62 9.32 1.32 -13.33
CA LYS A 62 8.26 0.32 -13.10
C LYS A 62 7.92 0.20 -11.62
N ALA A 63 6.64 0.07 -11.29
CA ALA A 63 6.20 -0.26 -9.94
C ALA A 63 6.66 -1.68 -9.58
N VAL A 64 7.36 -1.82 -8.46
CA VAL A 64 7.88 -3.11 -7.97
C VAL A 64 7.34 -3.49 -6.60
N ALA A 65 6.82 -2.50 -5.86
CA ALA A 65 6.11 -2.72 -4.60
C ALA A 65 5.14 -1.56 -4.36
N GLY A 66 4.11 -1.79 -3.56
CA GLY A 66 3.17 -0.71 -3.24
C GLY A 66 2.22 -1.02 -2.09
N ALA A 67 1.52 0.00 -1.63
CA ALA A 67 0.52 -0.12 -0.58
C ALA A 67 -0.61 0.88 -0.80
N GLN A 68 -1.85 0.43 -0.72
CA GLN A 68 -3.01 1.27 -0.52
C GLN A 68 -3.24 1.48 0.97
N MET A 69 -2.90 2.67 1.44
CA MET A 69 -3.10 3.10 2.82
C MET A 69 -4.44 3.80 2.95
N LEU A 70 -5.19 3.45 4.00
CA LEU A 70 -6.44 4.08 4.38
C LEU A 70 -6.25 4.85 5.68
N PHE A 71 -6.78 6.06 5.75
CA PHE A 71 -6.69 6.92 6.91
C PHE A 71 -8.07 7.25 7.43
N ARG A 72 -8.24 7.21 8.76
CA ARG A 72 -9.47 7.65 9.41
C ARG A 72 -9.16 8.68 10.47
N PRO A 73 -9.81 9.87 10.44
CA PRO A 73 -9.70 10.84 11.52
C PRO A 73 -10.16 10.27 12.86
N LEU A 74 -9.41 10.58 13.91
CA LEU A 74 -9.83 10.35 15.27
C LEU A 74 -10.73 11.51 15.75
N PRO A 75 -11.67 11.25 16.70
CA PRO A 75 -12.46 12.31 17.31
C PRO A 75 -11.60 13.44 17.89
N LEU A 76 -12.18 14.64 17.99
CA LEU A 76 -11.55 15.81 18.63
C LEU A 76 -10.24 16.29 17.99
N GLY A 77 -9.99 15.95 16.72
CA GLY A 77 -8.79 16.41 16.00
C GLY A 77 -7.49 15.76 16.47
N LEU A 78 -7.57 14.60 17.13
CA LEU A 78 -6.41 13.89 17.68
C LEU A 78 -5.46 13.30 16.62
N GLY A 79 -5.69 13.52 15.33
CA GLY A 79 -4.91 12.95 14.23
C GLY A 79 -5.69 11.85 13.52
N THR A 80 -4.98 10.83 13.04
CA THR A 80 -5.58 9.74 12.26
C THR A 80 -5.13 8.35 12.74
N ILE A 81 -5.83 7.32 12.28
CA ILE A 81 -5.35 5.94 12.23
C ILE A 81 -4.97 5.64 10.78
N ALA A 82 -3.81 5.01 10.56
CA ALA A 82 -3.41 4.48 9.26
C ALA A 82 -3.67 2.96 9.20
N TYR A 83 -4.15 2.47 8.07
CA TYR A 83 -4.46 1.06 7.86
C TYR A 83 -4.06 0.62 6.45
N VAL A 84 -3.30 -0.48 6.34
CA VAL A 84 -2.86 -1.08 5.07
C VAL A 84 -3.47 -2.48 4.96
N PRO A 85 -4.74 -2.62 4.53
CA PRO A 85 -5.44 -3.89 4.59
C PRO A 85 -4.80 -4.96 3.69
N LYS A 86 -4.34 -6.07 4.28
CA LYS A 86 -3.79 -7.22 3.53
C LYS A 86 -2.66 -6.82 2.58
N GLY A 87 -1.91 -5.80 2.97
CA GLY A 87 -0.72 -5.34 2.29
C GLY A 87 0.47 -5.36 3.26
N PRO A 88 1.58 -4.72 2.88
CA PRO A 88 1.81 -4.10 1.59
C PRO A 88 2.05 -5.16 0.49
N LEU A 89 1.92 -4.75 -0.77
CA LEU A 89 2.26 -5.57 -1.93
C LEU A 89 3.78 -5.54 -2.14
N VAL A 90 4.50 -6.45 -1.47
CA VAL A 90 5.96 -6.59 -1.50
C VAL A 90 6.38 -8.03 -1.75
N ASN A 91 7.59 -8.21 -2.27
CA ASN A 91 8.30 -9.48 -2.19
C ASN A 91 8.96 -9.63 -0.81
N TRP A 92 8.39 -10.44 0.07
CA TRP A 92 8.94 -10.67 1.41
C TRP A 92 10.31 -11.37 1.43
N SER A 93 10.70 -12.04 0.34
CA SER A 93 12.06 -12.59 0.20
C SER A 93 13.10 -11.52 -0.16
N ASP A 94 12.68 -10.32 -0.56
CA ASP A 94 13.54 -9.16 -0.80
C ASP A 94 13.42 -8.18 0.38
N SER A 95 14.33 -8.33 1.35
CA SER A 95 14.34 -7.52 2.57
C SER A 95 14.60 -6.04 2.29
N ALA A 96 15.37 -5.71 1.24
CA ALA A 96 15.66 -4.33 0.86
C ALA A 96 14.42 -3.65 0.26
N GLN A 97 13.69 -4.33 -0.63
CA GLN A 97 12.45 -3.83 -1.21
C GLN A 97 11.36 -3.63 -0.13
N SER A 98 11.14 -4.65 0.70
CA SER A 98 10.11 -4.61 1.74
C SER A 98 10.42 -3.53 2.78
N SER A 99 11.66 -3.43 3.27
CA SER A 99 12.07 -2.38 4.21
C SER A 99 11.92 -0.98 3.61
N TYR A 100 12.28 -0.81 2.33
CA TYR A 100 12.12 0.47 1.66
C TYR A 100 10.65 0.88 1.58
N LEU A 101 9.75 -0.01 1.13
CA LEU A 101 8.33 0.33 1.05
C LEU A 101 7.72 0.60 2.44
N LEU A 102 8.10 -0.17 3.46
CA LEU A 102 7.67 0.07 4.84
C LEU A 102 8.11 1.46 5.34
N SER A 103 9.33 1.90 4.99
CA SER A 103 9.81 3.24 5.34
C SER A 103 8.99 4.35 4.66
N LEU A 104 8.58 4.15 3.40
CA LEU A 104 7.70 5.10 2.71
C LEU A 104 6.29 5.11 3.34
N CYS A 105 5.77 3.96 3.76
CA CYS A 105 4.49 3.90 4.46
C CYS A 105 4.54 4.63 5.80
N ASP A 106 5.64 4.48 6.57
CA ASP A 106 5.84 5.23 7.80
C ASP A 106 5.90 6.75 7.55
N GLU A 107 6.65 7.19 6.53
CA GLU A 107 6.72 8.61 6.16
C GLU A 107 5.33 9.19 5.85
N ILE A 108 4.53 8.48 5.04
CA ILE A 108 3.17 8.89 4.68
C ILE A 108 2.22 8.83 5.88
N ALA A 109 2.37 7.84 6.76
CA ALA A 109 1.59 7.76 8.00
C ALA A 109 1.86 8.98 8.90
N ARG A 110 3.12 9.36 9.08
CA ARG A 110 3.54 10.53 9.85
C ARG A 110 3.06 11.83 9.23
N ALA A 111 3.16 11.96 7.90
CA ALA A 111 2.65 13.13 7.17
C ALA A 111 1.13 13.32 7.36
N ASN A 112 0.39 12.22 7.52
CA ASN A 112 -1.05 12.21 7.81
C ASN A 112 -1.39 12.22 9.31
N ARG A 113 -0.40 12.50 10.18
CA ARG A 113 -0.57 12.56 11.65
C ARG A 113 -1.18 11.28 12.25
N ALA A 114 -0.81 10.13 11.70
CA ALA A 114 -1.27 8.85 12.21
C ALA A 114 -0.58 8.49 13.53
N TRP A 115 -1.34 8.01 14.51
CA TRP A 115 -0.79 7.55 15.80
C TRP A 115 -0.16 6.17 15.70
N PHE A 116 -0.79 5.30 14.92
CA PHE A 116 -0.33 3.96 14.64
C PHE A 116 -0.77 3.57 13.23
N MET A 117 -0.01 2.64 12.66
CA MET A 117 -0.29 2.03 11.37
C MET A 117 -0.55 0.55 11.60
N ILE A 118 -1.72 0.09 11.16
CA ILE A 118 -2.09 -1.33 11.18
C ILE A 118 -1.76 -1.91 9.80
N ILE A 119 -0.99 -2.99 9.77
CA ILE A 119 -0.59 -3.73 8.56
C ILE A 119 -1.21 -5.13 8.59
#